data_AF-A0A8T0XY60-F1
#
_entry.id   AF-A0A8T0XY60-F1
#
_cell.length_a   1.000
_cell.length_b   1.000
_cell.length_c   1.000
_cell.angle_alpha   90.00
_cell.angle_beta   90.00
_cell.angle_gamma   90.00
#
_symmetry.space_group_name_H-M   'P 1'
#
loop_
_entity.id
_entity.type
_entity.pdbx_description
1 polymer ?
#
loop_
_entity_poly.entity_id
_entity_poly.type
_entity_poly.pdbx_seq_one_letter_code
_entity_poly.pdbx_strand_id
1 'polypeptide(L)'
;MKIKAVLFASTVTFSDQSLNLDDDVADVLVATLFLHYPDMLRFCDSSPFVVRMCEAMASRSIGESEVLAWSSTIRREFIPASQPSTLPSDDSDRLGVVLTLAQRQTEQISVLILQNKQLEERLLAVEDKLHTPSGTTTQEDIGSNAASSVNTEPYSQPAPKAARAKSKGSQSLVAMWFEWLTAEPRVYASKSIKKTALYELRHVAGYLMLFLPTGFALDSSPPAFKSEILVLGKQAQGNALVFLKKHGSTAVAAGTALKALRKIHKLGKFNDHIV
;
A
#
# COMPACT_ATOMS: atom_id res chain seq x y z
N MET A 1 21.62 10.55 -27.31
CA MET A 1 20.64 10.56 -28.44
C MET A 1 20.38 11.97 -29.01
N LYS A 2 20.02 12.14 -30.31
CA LYS A 2 19.77 13.47 -30.95
C LYS A 2 18.66 14.32 -30.30
N ILE A 3 17.68 13.67 -29.67
CA ILE A 3 16.56 14.35 -28.98
C ILE A 3 16.94 14.94 -27.61
N LYS A 4 17.99 14.41 -26.98
CA LYS A 4 18.45 14.79 -25.62
C LYS A 4 18.78 16.27 -25.52
N ALA A 5 19.48 16.80 -26.52
CA ALA A 5 19.85 18.22 -26.58
C ALA A 5 18.63 19.16 -26.65
N VAL A 6 17.48 18.68 -27.12
CA VAL A 6 16.24 19.48 -27.19
C VAL A 6 15.48 19.38 -25.88
N LEU A 7 15.36 18.16 -25.33
CA LEU A 7 14.65 17.93 -24.07
C LEU A 7 15.34 18.60 -22.87
N PHE A 8 16.67 18.67 -22.90
CA PHE A 8 17.52 19.17 -21.81
C PHE A 8 18.33 20.40 -22.22
N ALA A 9 17.85 21.19 -23.19
CA ALA A 9 18.55 22.37 -23.68
C ALA A 9 18.93 23.36 -22.56
N SER A 10 18.13 23.42 -21.49
CA SER A 10 18.34 24.29 -20.33
C SER A 10 19.35 23.76 -19.30
N THR A 11 19.91 22.57 -19.48
CA THR A 11 20.79 21.92 -18.48
C THR A 11 22.17 21.53 -19.01
N VAL A 12 22.57 22.06 -20.17
CA VAL A 12 23.82 21.69 -20.86
C VAL A 12 24.71 22.88 -21.23
N THR A 13 24.34 24.10 -20.81
CA THR A 13 25.02 25.35 -21.21
C THR A 13 25.56 26.18 -20.04
N PHE A 14 25.60 25.62 -18.83
CA PHE A 14 26.16 26.32 -17.68
C PHE A 14 27.69 26.38 -17.78
N SER A 15 28.26 27.53 -17.38
CA SER A 15 29.72 27.72 -17.32
C SER A 15 30.38 26.83 -16.27
N ASP A 16 29.66 26.50 -15.20
CA ASP A 16 30.08 25.52 -14.20
C ASP A 16 29.67 24.12 -14.66
N GLN A 17 30.67 23.26 -14.89
CA GLN A 17 30.46 21.90 -15.37
C GLN A 17 29.71 21.03 -14.36
N SER A 18 29.77 21.34 -13.06
CA SER A 18 29.05 20.59 -12.02
C SER A 18 27.53 20.82 -12.03
N LEU A 19 27.07 21.89 -12.68
CA LEU A 19 25.66 22.22 -12.84
C LEU A 19 25.07 21.66 -14.14
N ASN A 20 25.91 21.16 -15.04
CA ASN A 20 25.46 20.55 -16.28
C ASN A 20 25.03 19.10 -16.01
N LEU A 21 23.95 18.70 -16.68
CA LEU A 21 23.44 17.35 -16.60
C LEU A 21 24.46 16.39 -17.22
N ASP A 22 24.87 15.39 -16.44
CA ASP A 22 25.78 14.34 -16.88
C ASP A 22 25.20 13.56 -18.07
N ASP A 23 26.09 13.09 -18.95
CA ASP A 23 25.68 12.47 -20.21
C ASP A 23 24.95 11.14 -19.96
N ASP A 24 25.45 10.31 -19.04
CA ASP A 24 24.85 9.01 -18.70
C ASP A 24 23.50 9.21 -18.01
N VAL A 25 23.42 10.18 -17.09
CA VAL A 25 22.17 10.52 -16.39
C VAL A 25 21.10 10.98 -17.39
N ALA A 26 21.48 11.84 -18.33
CA ALA A 26 20.56 12.32 -19.34
C ALA A 26 20.06 11.20 -20.25
N ASP A 27 20.89 10.23 -20.61
CA ASP A 27 20.47 9.08 -21.41
C ASP A 27 19.48 8.18 -20.65
N VAL A 28 19.69 7.95 -19.35
CA VAL A 28 18.72 7.24 -18.48
C VAL A 28 17.39 8.00 -18.40
N LEU A 29 17.43 9.32 -18.26
CA LEU A 29 16.23 10.15 -18.25
C LEU A 29 15.48 10.08 -19.60
N VAL A 30 16.17 10.18 -20.74
CA VAL A 30 15.53 10.02 -22.07
C VAL A 30 14.86 8.65 -22.18
N ALA A 31 15.54 7.58 -21.78
CA ALA A 31 14.98 6.23 -21.83
C ALA A 31 13.71 6.10 -20.96
N THR A 32 13.71 6.72 -19.78
CA THR A 32 12.55 6.76 -18.88
C THR A 32 11.38 7.53 -19.50
N LEU A 33 11.65 8.68 -20.12
CA LEU A 33 10.62 9.47 -20.79
C LEU A 33 10.01 8.70 -21.95
N PHE A 34 10.81 8.00 -22.77
CA PHE A 34 10.31 7.16 -23.85
C PHE A 34 9.52 5.95 -23.38
N LEU A 35 9.94 5.32 -22.28
CA LEU A 35 9.21 4.19 -21.69
C LEU A 35 7.78 4.57 -21.31
N HIS A 36 7.59 5.77 -20.75
CA HIS A 36 6.30 6.26 -20.24
C HIS A 36 5.50 7.11 -21.22
N TYR A 37 6.08 7.53 -22.34
CA TYR A 37 5.40 8.33 -23.35
C TYR A 37 4.07 7.72 -23.85
N PRO A 38 3.98 6.43 -24.23
CA PRO A 38 2.73 5.85 -24.70
C PRO A 38 1.63 5.85 -23.64
N ASP A 39 2.00 5.58 -22.39
CA ASP A 39 1.07 5.56 -21.27
C ASP A 39 0.53 6.98 -21.01
N MET A 40 1.42 7.96 -20.96
CA MET A 40 1.05 9.37 -20.78
C MET A 40 0.19 9.92 -21.91
N LEU A 41 0.49 9.56 -23.16
CA LEU A 41 -0.31 9.95 -24.32
C LEU A 41 -1.75 9.41 -24.22
N ARG A 42 -1.91 8.18 -23.72
CA ARG A 42 -3.22 7.54 -23.54
C ARG A 42 -4.04 8.14 -22.39
N PHE A 43 -3.38 8.50 -21.29
CA PHE A 43 -4.07 8.97 -20.07
C PHE A 43 -4.26 10.49 -20.03
N CYS A 44 -3.36 11.27 -20.64
CA CYS A 44 -3.39 12.73 -20.64
C CYS A 44 -2.58 13.30 -21.81
N ASP A 45 -3.20 13.31 -22.99
CA ASP A 45 -2.63 13.83 -24.24
C ASP A 45 -2.22 15.32 -24.19
N SER A 46 -2.92 16.09 -23.37
CA SER A 46 -2.74 17.54 -23.22
C SER A 46 -1.70 17.90 -22.14
N SER A 47 -1.04 16.91 -21.56
CA SER A 47 -0.01 17.14 -20.53
C SER A 47 1.17 17.92 -21.12
N PRO A 48 1.76 18.88 -20.37
CA PRO A 48 2.97 19.58 -20.79
C PRO A 48 4.13 18.64 -21.16
N PHE A 49 4.16 17.45 -20.57
CA PHE A 49 5.12 16.40 -20.92
C PHE A 49 4.90 15.89 -22.35
N VAL A 50 3.66 15.54 -22.71
CA VAL A 50 3.31 15.02 -24.04
C VAL A 50 3.55 16.09 -25.10
N VAL A 51 3.12 17.32 -24.84
CA VAL A 51 3.34 18.48 -25.73
C VAL A 51 4.84 18.68 -25.99
N ARG A 52 5.66 18.73 -24.93
CA ARG A 52 7.12 18.88 -25.06
C ARG A 52 7.76 17.71 -25.82
N MET A 53 7.30 16.48 -25.60
CA MET A 53 7.81 15.32 -26.32
C MET A 53 7.47 15.41 -27.82
N CYS A 54 6.23 15.78 -28.15
CA CYS A 54 5.80 15.99 -29.54
C CYS A 54 6.62 17.09 -30.25
N GLU A 55 6.84 18.23 -29.59
CA GLU A 55 7.69 19.31 -30.10
C GLU A 55 9.14 18.85 -30.31
N ALA A 56 9.70 18.12 -29.35
CA ALA A 56 11.06 17.59 -29.44
C ALA A 56 11.19 16.54 -30.57
N MET A 57 10.21 15.66 -30.74
CA MET A 57 10.16 14.71 -31.84
C MET A 57 10.06 15.41 -33.20
N ALA A 58 9.16 16.41 -33.32
CA ALA A 58 9.00 17.20 -34.53
C ALA A 58 10.29 17.95 -34.91
N SER A 59 10.99 18.53 -33.92
CA SER A 59 12.26 19.24 -34.15
C SER A 59 13.40 18.36 -34.67
N ARG A 60 13.29 17.04 -34.49
CA ARG A 60 14.31 16.04 -34.89
C ARG A 60 13.82 15.08 -35.97
N SER A 61 12.64 15.33 -36.54
CA SER A 61 11.99 14.46 -37.53
C SER A 61 11.86 13.01 -37.05
N ILE A 62 11.62 12.81 -35.76
CA ILE A 62 11.38 11.48 -35.17
C ILE A 62 9.88 11.20 -35.24
N GLY A 63 9.52 10.07 -35.81
CA GLY A 63 8.13 9.62 -35.88
C GLY A 63 7.64 9.09 -34.53
N GLU A 64 6.35 9.27 -34.24
CA GLU A 64 5.72 8.67 -33.07
C GLU A 64 5.90 7.14 -33.05
N SER A 65 5.80 6.50 -34.22
CA SER A 65 6.01 5.06 -34.39
C SER A 65 7.41 4.59 -33.97
N GLU A 66 8.45 5.40 -34.17
CA GLU A 66 9.80 5.10 -33.74
C GLU A 66 9.92 5.15 -32.21
N VAL A 67 9.33 6.16 -31.57
CA VAL A 67 9.30 6.26 -30.11
C VAL A 67 8.47 5.14 -29.49
N LEU A 68 7.34 4.76 -30.11
CA LEU A 68 6.57 3.58 -29.70
C LEU A 68 7.41 2.29 -29.82
N ALA A 69 8.16 2.11 -30.90
CA ALA A 69 9.05 0.96 -31.09
C ALA A 69 10.18 0.91 -30.04
N TRP A 70 10.79 2.05 -29.73
CA TRP A 70 11.79 2.16 -28.65
C TRP A 70 11.18 1.89 -27.29
N SER A 71 9.99 2.44 -26.99
CA SER A 71 9.29 2.19 -25.73
C SER A 71 8.99 0.70 -25.53
N SER A 72 8.61 -0.02 -26.59
CA SER A 72 8.36 -1.45 -26.58
C SER A 72 9.64 -2.24 -26.31
N THR A 73 10.74 -1.85 -26.96
CA THR A 73 12.06 -2.47 -26.78
C THR A 73 12.57 -2.26 -25.36
N ILE A 74 12.54 -1.03 -24.84
CA ILE A 74 12.94 -0.70 -23.46
C ILE A 74 12.06 -1.46 -22.47
N ARG A 75 10.74 -1.52 -22.70
CA ARG A 75 9.82 -2.25 -21.84
C ARG A 75 10.15 -3.74 -21.80
N ARG A 76 10.47 -4.36 -22.93
CA ARG A 76 10.84 -5.77 -22.99
C ARG A 76 12.12 -6.08 -22.19
N GLU A 77 13.11 -5.20 -22.26
CA GLU A 77 14.40 -5.40 -21.57
C GLU A 77 14.32 -5.09 -20.06
N PHE A 78 13.60 -4.03 -19.67
CA PHE A 78 13.64 -3.50 -18.29
C PHE A 78 12.38 -3.77 -17.46
N ILE A 79 11.26 -4.09 -18.10
CA ILE A 79 10.04 -4.55 -17.43
C ILE A 79 9.85 -6.00 -17.87
N PRO A 80 10.38 -6.99 -17.12
CA PRO A 80 10.08 -8.38 -17.41
C PRO A 80 8.57 -8.57 -17.26
N ALA A 81 7.88 -8.50 -18.40
CA ALA A 81 6.55 -9.02 -18.50
C ALA A 81 6.69 -10.49 -18.19
N SER A 82 5.93 -10.96 -17.21
CA SER A 82 5.60 -12.38 -17.13
C SER A 82 4.82 -12.71 -18.41
N GLN A 83 5.52 -12.91 -19.53
CA GLN A 83 4.95 -13.44 -20.75
C GLN A 83 5.34 -14.91 -20.84
N PRO A 84 4.35 -15.82 -21.00
CA PRO A 84 4.58 -16.99 -21.81
C PRO A 84 4.88 -16.50 -23.23
N SER A 85 5.94 -17.05 -23.78
CA SER A 85 6.55 -16.72 -25.06
C SER A 85 5.59 -16.66 -26.26
N THR A 86 6.04 -15.90 -27.25
CA THR A 86 5.75 -16.01 -28.69
C THR A 86 4.35 -15.56 -29.14
N LEU A 87 4.33 -14.59 -30.08
CA LEU A 87 3.16 -14.37 -30.94
C LEU A 87 2.83 -15.68 -31.68
N PRO A 88 1.54 -16.05 -31.77
CA PRO A 88 0.98 -16.55 -33.01
C PRO A 88 0.07 -15.48 -33.61
N SER A 89 0.34 -15.21 -34.88
CA SER A 89 -0.57 -14.56 -35.79
C SER A 89 -1.76 -15.51 -36.03
N ASP A 90 -2.78 -15.51 -35.17
CA ASP A 90 -4.13 -15.92 -35.54
C ASP A 90 -5.16 -15.45 -34.48
N ASP A 91 -6.20 -14.71 -34.90
CA ASP A 91 -7.26 -14.23 -33.99
C ASP A 91 -8.06 -15.39 -33.35
N SER A 92 -7.99 -16.59 -33.95
CA SER A 92 -8.56 -17.84 -33.43
C SER A 92 -7.92 -18.29 -32.10
N ASP A 93 -6.60 -18.18 -31.97
CA ASP A 93 -5.87 -18.61 -30.77
C ASP A 93 -6.15 -17.70 -29.57
N ARG A 94 -6.35 -16.39 -29.81
CA ARG A 94 -6.72 -15.43 -28.77
C ARG A 94 -8.11 -15.72 -28.21
N LEU A 95 -9.07 -16.09 -29.07
CA LEU A 95 -10.40 -16.47 -28.65
C LEU A 95 -10.39 -17.76 -27.81
N GLY A 96 -9.55 -18.73 -28.18
CA GLY A 96 -9.36 -19.96 -27.40
C GLY A 96 -8.81 -19.71 -25.99
N VAL A 97 -7.81 -18.83 -25.87
CA VAL A 97 -7.26 -18.43 -24.56
C VAL A 97 -8.30 -17.70 -23.70
N VAL A 98 -9.10 -16.81 -24.31
CA VAL A 98 -10.18 -16.10 -23.59
C VAL A 98 -11.27 -17.08 -23.14
N LEU A 99 -11.66 -18.04 -23.98
CA LEU A 99 -12.69 -19.02 -23.66
C LEU A 99 -12.26 -19.95 -22.51
N THR A 100 -11.02 -20.46 -22.56
CA THR A 100 -10.46 -21.30 -21.48
C THR A 100 -10.34 -20.54 -20.16
N LEU A 101 -9.98 -19.26 -20.20
CA LEU A 101 -9.98 -18.39 -19.02
C LEU A 101 -11.39 -18.16 -18.46
N ALA A 102 -12.37 -17.87 -19.33
CA ALA A 102 -13.76 -17.67 -18.94
C ALA A 102 -14.37 -18.95 -18.32
N GLN A 103 -14.05 -20.11 -18.88
CA GLN A 103 -14.48 -21.40 -18.34
C GLN A 103 -13.88 -21.64 -16.96
N ARG A 104 -12.58 -21.41 -16.79
CA ARG A 104 -11.91 -21.50 -15.48
C ARG A 104 -12.50 -20.54 -14.45
N GLN A 105 -12.80 -19.31 -14.84
CA GLN A 105 -13.45 -18.33 -13.95
C GLN A 105 -14.84 -18.80 -13.55
N THR A 106 -15.60 -19.39 -14.47
CA THR A 106 -16.94 -19.94 -14.21
C THR A 106 -16.87 -21.08 -13.19
N GLU A 107 -15.90 -21.99 -13.32
CA GLU A 107 -15.65 -23.06 -12.34
C GLU A 107 -15.26 -22.51 -10.97
N GLN A 108 -14.42 -21.47 -10.91
CA GLN A 108 -14.07 -20.84 -9.63
C GLN A 108 -15.29 -20.17 -8.98
N ILE A 109 -16.14 -19.51 -9.77
CA ILE A 109 -17.39 -18.90 -9.28
C ILE A 109 -18.32 -19.98 -8.73
N SER A 110 -18.48 -21.12 -9.41
CA SER A 110 -19.36 -22.20 -8.94
C SER A 110 -18.88 -22.80 -7.62
N VAL A 111 -17.56 -23.00 -7.46
CA VAL A 111 -16.97 -23.45 -6.19
C VAL A 111 -17.23 -22.45 -5.06
N LEU A 112 -17.05 -21.15 -5.33
CA LEU A 112 -17.31 -20.11 -4.34
C LEU A 112 -18.81 -20.04 -3.95
N ILE A 113 -19.72 -20.21 -4.91
CA ILE A 113 -21.16 -20.28 -4.63
C ILE A 113 -21.48 -21.47 -3.72
N LEU A 114 -20.90 -22.65 -4.00
CA LEU A 114 -21.10 -23.84 -3.18
C LEU A 114 -20.57 -23.64 -1.75
N GLN A 115 -19.39 -23.04 -1.62
CA GLN A 115 -18.82 -22.72 -0.32
C GLN A 115 -19.67 -21.72 0.46
N ASN A 116 -20.18 -20.67 -0.18
CA ASN A 116 -21.08 -19.72 0.47
C ASN A 116 -22.37 -20.40 0.93
N LYS A 117 -23.00 -21.24 0.11
CA LYS A 117 -24.20 -22.00 0.50
C LYS A 117 -23.93 -22.89 1.72
N GLN A 118 -22.78 -23.58 1.75
CA GLN A 118 -22.40 -24.40 2.90
C GLN A 118 -22.16 -23.55 4.16
N LEU A 119 -21.57 -22.37 4.01
CA LEU A 119 -21.37 -21.44 5.13
C LEU A 119 -22.70 -20.89 5.66
N GLU A 120 -23.65 -20.58 4.77
CA GLU A 120 -25.01 -20.16 5.14
C GLU A 120 -25.75 -21.25 5.91
N GLU A 121 -25.67 -22.52 5.48
CA GLU A 121 -26.25 -23.66 6.21
C GLU A 121 -25.63 -23.83 7.61
N ARG A 122 -24.30 -23.69 7.73
CA ARG A 122 -23.61 -23.76 9.03
C ARG A 122 -23.97 -22.58 9.93
N LEU A 123 -24.15 -21.39 9.37
CA LEU A 123 -24.56 -20.20 10.09
C LEU A 123 -25.99 -20.38 10.63
N LEU A 124 -26.93 -20.83 9.80
CA LEU A 124 -28.29 -21.17 10.22
C LEU A 124 -28.31 -22.21 11.34
N ALA A 125 -27.52 -23.28 11.23
CA ALA A 125 -27.42 -24.30 12.28
C ALA A 125 -26.82 -23.76 13.60
N VAL A 126 -25.92 -22.77 13.53
CA VAL A 126 -25.38 -22.09 14.71
C VAL A 126 -26.40 -21.13 15.32
N GLU A 127 -27.15 -20.41 14.48
CA GLU A 127 -28.21 -19.50 14.91
C GLU A 127 -29.36 -20.24 15.58
N ASP A 128 -29.78 -21.40 15.04
CA ASP A 128 -30.81 -22.26 15.64
C ASP A 128 -30.39 -22.83 17.02
N LYS A 129 -29.13 -23.26 17.14
CA LYS A 129 -28.54 -23.66 18.44
C LYS A 129 -28.45 -22.53 19.46
N LEU A 130 -28.42 -21.28 19.00
CA LEU A 130 -28.41 -20.09 19.86
C LEU A 130 -29.83 -19.64 20.24
N HIS A 131 -30.83 -19.95 19.40
CA HIS A 131 -32.24 -19.55 19.59
C HIS A 131 -33.08 -20.62 20.27
N THR A 132 -32.58 -21.83 20.49
CA THR A 132 -33.22 -22.81 21.37
C THR A 132 -33.01 -22.36 22.82
N PRO A 133 -34.07 -21.91 23.54
CA PRO A 133 -33.93 -21.54 24.94
C PRO A 133 -33.65 -22.81 25.72
N SER A 134 -32.42 -22.93 26.25
CA SER A 134 -32.09 -23.88 27.29
C SER A 134 -32.81 -23.46 28.57
N GLY A 135 -34.09 -23.82 28.67
CA GLY A 135 -34.77 -24.03 29.93
C GLY A 135 -34.61 -25.50 30.30
N THR A 136 -34.12 -25.76 31.52
CA THR A 136 -34.63 -26.68 32.56
C THR A 136 -33.47 -26.92 33.57
N THR A 137 -33.40 -26.13 34.65
CA THR A 137 -33.67 -26.53 36.07
C THR A 137 -32.48 -27.22 36.75
N THR A 138 -31.66 -26.48 37.53
CA THR A 138 -31.66 -26.38 39.01
C THR A 138 -30.78 -27.44 39.68
N GLN A 139 -29.74 -27.03 40.41
CA GLN A 139 -29.67 -27.10 41.88
C GLN A 139 -28.29 -26.66 42.41
N GLU A 140 -28.36 -26.03 43.58
CA GLU A 140 -27.34 -25.43 44.47
C GLU A 140 -26.12 -26.34 44.77
N ASP A 141 -24.95 -25.76 45.04
CA ASP A 141 -24.38 -25.76 46.41
C ASP A 141 -23.13 -24.87 46.56
N ILE A 142 -22.95 -24.39 47.78
CA ILE A 142 -21.94 -23.51 48.36
C ILE A 142 -20.67 -24.29 48.72
N GLY A 143 -19.48 -23.67 48.68
CA GLY A 143 -18.37 -24.14 49.55
C GLY A 143 -16.93 -23.99 49.05
N SER A 144 -16.29 -22.90 49.48
CA SER A 144 -15.00 -22.83 50.20
C SER A 144 -13.82 -23.81 49.92
N ASN A 145 -12.65 -23.17 49.77
CA ASN A 145 -11.31 -23.53 50.29
C ASN A 145 -10.36 -24.51 49.54
N ALA A 146 -9.24 -23.89 49.14
CA ALA A 146 -7.86 -24.18 49.54
C ALA A 146 -7.04 -25.33 48.89
N ALA A 147 -5.91 -24.86 48.33
CA ALA A 147 -4.54 -25.37 48.45
C ALA A 147 -4.04 -26.52 47.52
N SER A 148 -3.07 -26.10 46.70
CA SER A 148 -1.76 -26.71 46.44
C SER A 148 -1.66 -28.15 45.94
N SER A 149 -1.04 -28.30 44.76
CA SER A 149 0.08 -29.24 44.65
C SER A 149 1.10 -28.80 43.58
N VAL A 150 2.35 -29.07 43.89
CA VAL A 150 3.61 -28.58 43.32
C VAL A 150 4.29 -29.71 42.51
N ASN A 151 5.24 -29.32 41.64
CA ASN A 151 6.27 -30.09 40.89
C ASN A 151 6.00 -30.12 39.36
N THR A 152 6.93 -29.85 38.43
CA THR A 152 8.41 -29.78 38.42
C THR A 152 8.88 -29.02 37.16
N GLU A 153 9.99 -28.27 37.22
CA GLU A 153 10.80 -27.70 36.10
C GLU A 153 11.39 -28.82 35.17
N PRO A 154 12.00 -28.58 33.96
CA PRO A 154 12.81 -27.41 33.54
C PRO A 154 12.78 -26.94 32.05
N TYR A 155 13.27 -25.71 31.83
CA TYR A 155 13.96 -25.14 30.64
C TYR A 155 13.45 -25.44 29.20
N SER A 156 12.98 -24.39 28.50
CA SER A 156 13.36 -24.08 27.10
C SER A 156 12.66 -22.80 26.63
N GLN A 157 13.43 -21.78 26.23
CA GLN A 157 12.93 -20.71 25.36
C GLN A 157 12.47 -21.31 24.02
N PRO A 158 11.37 -20.79 23.44
CA PRO A 158 11.42 -20.56 22.00
C PRO A 158 10.97 -19.15 21.62
N ALA A 159 11.75 -18.57 20.71
CA ALA A 159 11.55 -17.39 19.89
C ALA A 159 10.09 -16.89 19.74
N PRO A 160 9.87 -15.55 19.68
CA PRO A 160 8.53 -15.02 19.49
C PRO A 160 8.04 -15.37 18.09
N LYS A 161 7.20 -16.41 18.01
CA LYS A 161 6.40 -16.73 16.83
C LYS A 161 5.56 -15.50 16.50
N ALA A 162 5.69 -15.04 15.26
CA ALA A 162 4.90 -13.96 14.68
C ALA A 162 3.41 -14.16 15.00
N ALA A 163 2.93 -13.35 15.95
CA ALA A 163 1.54 -13.35 16.35
C ALA A 163 0.72 -12.79 15.19
N ARG A 164 0.06 -13.68 14.44
CA ARG A 164 -1.06 -13.36 13.57
C ARG A 164 -2.02 -12.43 14.30
N ALA A 165 -2.40 -11.36 13.60
CA ALA A 165 -3.34 -10.33 14.02
C ALA A 165 -4.54 -10.90 14.79
N LYS A 166 -4.50 -10.74 16.11
CA LYS A 166 -5.68 -10.76 16.97
C LYS A 166 -6.03 -9.31 17.29
N SER A 167 -7.18 -8.86 16.80
CA SER A 167 -8.23 -8.22 17.61
C SER A 167 -9.03 -7.27 16.73
N LYS A 168 -10.30 -7.63 16.54
CA LYS A 168 -11.40 -6.76 16.13
C LYS A 168 -11.71 -5.85 17.33
N GLY A 169 -10.78 -4.96 17.65
CA GLY A 169 -10.83 -3.94 18.68
C GLY A 169 -10.16 -2.71 18.09
N SER A 170 -10.71 -1.54 18.39
CA SER A 170 -10.25 -0.25 17.86
C SER A 170 -8.72 -0.13 17.89
N GLN A 171 -8.07 -0.33 16.74
CA GLN A 171 -6.62 -0.14 16.63
C GLN A 171 -6.27 1.31 16.98
N SER A 172 -5.17 1.50 17.71
CA SER A 172 -4.63 2.83 18.02
C SER A 172 -3.86 3.39 16.82
N LEU A 173 -3.72 4.72 16.77
CA LEU A 173 -2.95 5.39 15.71
C LEU A 173 -1.49 4.93 15.71
N VAL A 174 -0.89 4.76 16.90
CA VAL A 174 0.47 4.22 17.08
C VAL A 174 0.61 2.81 16.52
N ALA A 175 -0.39 1.95 16.70
CA ALA A 175 -0.34 0.57 16.20
C ALA A 175 -0.32 0.56 14.66
N MET A 176 -1.14 1.39 14.02
CA MET A 176 -1.16 1.53 12.55
C MET A 176 0.14 2.13 12.00
N TRP A 177 0.70 3.12 12.69
CA TRP A 177 2.02 3.70 12.39
C TRP A 177 3.14 2.66 12.46
N PHE A 178 3.17 1.91 13.56
CA PHE A 178 4.18 0.90 13.80
C PHE A 178 4.08 -0.24 12.77
N GLU A 179 2.86 -0.71 12.47
CA GLU A 179 2.60 -1.72 11.44
C GLU A 179 3.07 -1.22 10.06
N TRP A 180 2.76 0.02 9.69
CA TRP A 180 3.18 0.62 8.42
C TRP A 180 4.71 0.60 8.22
N LEU A 181 5.48 0.89 9.28
CA LEU A 181 6.94 1.08 9.20
C LEU A 181 7.76 -0.19 9.48
N THR A 182 7.21 -1.17 10.20
CA THR A 182 7.98 -2.33 10.69
C THR A 182 7.51 -3.69 10.16
N ALA A 183 6.41 -3.75 9.40
CA ALA A 183 5.94 -5.01 8.83
C ALA A 183 6.94 -5.61 7.83
N GLU A 184 7.10 -6.93 7.89
CA GLU A 184 7.87 -7.75 6.96
C GLU A 184 6.97 -8.86 6.41
N PRO A 185 6.67 -8.91 5.09
CA PRO A 185 7.00 -7.93 4.05
C PRO A 185 6.37 -6.55 4.33
N ARG A 186 7.00 -5.48 3.82
CA ARG A 186 6.48 -4.11 3.98
C ARG A 186 5.02 -4.03 3.52
N VAL A 187 4.19 -3.29 4.26
CA VAL A 187 2.72 -3.25 4.07
C VAL A 187 2.32 -2.97 2.62
N TYR A 188 3.03 -2.08 1.92
CA TYR A 188 2.79 -1.74 0.52
C TYR A 188 3.26 -2.81 -0.50
N ALA A 189 4.10 -3.75 -0.08
CA ALA A 189 4.55 -4.89 -0.88
C ALA A 189 3.71 -6.15 -0.64
N SER A 190 2.82 -6.15 0.36
CA SER A 190 1.99 -7.30 0.70
C SER A 190 0.76 -7.42 -0.20
N LYS A 191 0.60 -8.56 -0.88
CA LYS A 191 -0.56 -8.86 -1.74
C LYS A 191 -1.82 -9.28 -0.95
N SER A 192 -1.70 -9.52 0.35
CA SER A 192 -2.79 -10.07 1.19
C SER A 192 -3.61 -9.01 1.94
N ILE A 193 -3.17 -7.75 1.93
CA ILE A 193 -3.86 -6.66 2.64
C ILE A 193 -4.96 -6.09 1.75
N LYS A 194 -6.18 -5.96 2.31
CA LYS A 194 -7.32 -5.35 1.61
C LYS A 194 -7.00 -3.89 1.25
N LYS A 195 -7.38 -3.44 0.05
CA LYS A 195 -7.16 -2.06 -0.43
C LYS A 195 -7.60 -0.99 0.57
N THR A 196 -8.73 -1.21 1.26
CA THR A 196 -9.26 -0.29 2.27
C THR A 196 -8.36 -0.18 3.50
N ALA A 197 -7.83 -1.30 3.99
CA ALA A 197 -6.91 -1.30 5.13
C ALA A 197 -5.56 -0.64 4.76
N LEU A 198 -5.05 -0.90 3.55
CA LEU A 198 -3.84 -0.24 3.06
C LEU A 198 -4.01 1.29 2.98
N TYR A 199 -5.16 1.76 2.50
CA TYR A 199 -5.49 3.18 2.46
C TYR A 199 -5.49 3.81 3.86
N GLU A 200 -6.16 3.18 4.82
CA GLU A 200 -6.24 3.67 6.20
C GLU A 200 -4.84 3.72 6.85
N LEU A 201 -4.04 2.65 6.73
CA LEU A 201 -2.66 2.59 7.24
C LEU A 201 -1.80 3.71 6.64
N ARG A 202 -1.83 3.89 5.31
CA ARG A 202 -1.07 4.94 4.61
C ARG A 202 -1.45 6.33 5.10
N HIS A 203 -2.74 6.61 5.26
CA HIS A 203 -3.20 7.94 5.65
C HIS A 203 -2.92 8.23 7.12
N VAL A 204 -3.09 7.24 8.00
CA VAL A 204 -2.72 7.40 9.41
C VAL A 204 -1.22 7.68 9.52
N ALA A 205 -0.38 6.92 8.81
CA ALA A 205 1.05 7.19 8.77
C ALA A 205 1.36 8.61 8.26
N GLY A 206 0.78 9.00 7.13
CA GLY A 206 1.00 10.34 6.56
C GLY A 206 0.59 11.49 7.50
N TYR A 207 -0.58 11.40 8.14
CA TYR A 207 -0.99 12.43 9.09
C TYR A 207 -0.09 12.48 10.32
N LEU A 208 0.33 11.33 10.86
CA LEU A 208 1.20 11.30 12.03
C LEU A 208 2.59 11.88 11.74
N MET A 209 3.11 11.74 10.52
CA MET A 209 4.37 12.40 10.11
C MET A 209 4.31 13.92 10.28
N LEU A 210 3.16 14.56 10.01
CA LEU A 210 2.96 16.01 10.16
C LEU A 210 2.98 16.48 11.62
N PHE A 211 2.76 15.57 12.57
CA PHE A 211 2.72 15.90 14.00
C PHE A 211 4.05 15.62 14.71
N LEU A 212 5.13 15.38 13.94
CA LEU A 212 6.48 15.29 14.48
C LEU A 212 7.15 16.68 14.46
N PRO A 213 7.62 17.21 15.61
CA PRO A 213 8.13 18.58 15.70
C PRO A 213 9.35 18.88 14.84
N THR A 214 10.19 17.87 14.59
CA THR A 214 11.44 17.98 13.83
C THR A 214 11.32 17.38 12.42
N GLY A 215 10.09 17.10 11.97
CA GLY A 215 9.85 16.28 10.79
C GLY A 215 10.18 14.81 11.01
N PHE A 216 10.20 14.04 9.92
CA PHE A 216 10.45 12.59 9.95
C PHE A 216 11.69 12.25 9.10
N ALA A 217 12.80 11.94 9.77
CA ALA A 217 13.99 11.36 9.18
C ALA A 217 14.11 9.90 9.64
N LEU A 218 14.17 8.97 8.70
CA LEU A 218 14.42 7.55 9.00
C LEU A 218 15.89 7.26 8.77
N ASP A 219 16.67 7.16 9.84
CA ASP A 219 17.98 6.53 9.76
C ASP A 219 17.77 5.01 9.67
N SER A 220 18.05 4.45 8.50
CA SER A 220 17.87 3.02 8.24
C SER A 220 19.03 2.19 8.80
N SER A 221 19.32 2.28 10.11
CA SER A 221 20.10 1.34 10.96
C SER A 221 20.39 2.02 12.31
N PRO A 222 19.94 1.49 13.48
CA PRO A 222 20.57 0.39 14.23
C PRO A 222 19.53 -0.59 14.88
N PRO A 223 19.89 -1.56 15.76
CA PRO A 223 18.94 -2.43 16.52
C PRO A 223 17.79 -1.71 17.25
N ALA A 224 17.87 -0.40 17.42
CA ALA A 224 16.86 0.44 18.04
C ALA A 224 15.74 0.91 17.10
N PHE A 225 15.77 0.57 15.80
CA PHE A 225 14.79 1.05 14.80
C PHE A 225 13.33 0.87 15.25
N LYS A 226 12.93 -0.35 15.65
CA LYS A 226 11.53 -0.61 16.07
C LYS A 226 11.16 0.18 17.33
N SER A 227 12.07 0.30 18.30
CA SER A 227 11.84 1.09 19.51
C SER A 227 11.71 2.58 19.21
N GLU A 228 12.51 3.12 18.30
CA GLU A 228 12.46 4.52 17.89
C GLU A 228 11.16 4.85 17.16
N ILE A 229 10.76 4.00 16.19
CA ILE A 229 9.47 4.10 15.51
C ILE A 229 8.30 4.12 16.50
N LEU A 230 8.38 3.31 17.57
CA LEU A 230 7.34 3.27 18.60
C LEU A 230 7.32 4.55 19.44
N VAL A 231 8.47 5.12 19.79
CA VAL A 231 8.57 6.39 20.54
C VAL A 231 8.03 7.55 19.70
N LEU A 232 8.49 7.67 18.45
CA LEU A 232 8.00 8.68 17.50
C LEU A 232 6.50 8.54 17.26
N GLY A 233 6.01 7.30 17.10
CA GLY A 233 4.58 7.04 16.94
C GLY A 233 3.76 7.51 18.14
N LYS A 234 4.24 7.28 19.38
CA LYS A 234 3.56 7.73 20.61
C LYS A 234 3.52 9.25 20.71
N GLN A 235 4.64 9.91 20.40
CA GLN A 235 4.73 11.37 20.38
C GLN A 235 3.77 11.97 19.33
N ALA A 236 3.83 11.47 18.10
CA ALA A 236 2.95 11.91 17.01
C ALA A 236 1.47 11.70 17.34
N GLN A 237 1.10 10.55 17.93
CA GLN A 237 -0.28 10.31 18.37
C GLN A 237 -0.72 11.31 19.45
N GLY A 238 0.14 11.59 20.44
CA GLY A 238 -0.14 12.59 21.47
C GLY A 238 -0.45 13.95 20.86
N ASN A 239 0.42 14.41 19.96
CA ASN A 239 0.27 15.69 19.26
C ASN A 239 -1.00 15.71 18.39
N ALA A 240 -1.26 14.64 17.63
CA ALA A 240 -2.46 14.51 16.80
C ALA A 240 -3.76 14.57 17.63
N LEU A 241 -3.80 13.90 18.80
CA LEU A 241 -4.98 13.92 19.67
C LEU A 241 -5.20 15.30 20.32
N VAL A 242 -4.13 16.01 20.70
CA VAL A 242 -4.22 17.40 21.17
C VAL A 242 -4.75 18.31 20.08
N PHE A 243 -4.26 18.15 18.85
CA PHE A 243 -4.76 18.89 17.69
C PHE A 243 -6.24 18.61 17.41
N LEU A 244 -6.65 17.34 17.43
CA LEU A 244 -8.06 16.96 17.27
C LEU A 244 -8.96 17.63 18.32
N LYS A 245 -8.54 17.65 19.59
CA LYS A 245 -9.27 18.31 20.67
C LYS A 245 -9.38 19.83 20.44
N LYS A 246 -8.29 20.48 20.01
CA LYS A 246 -8.28 21.91 19.65
C LYS A 246 -9.29 22.22 18.53
N HIS A 247 -9.53 21.27 17.64
CA HIS A 247 -10.49 21.38 16.53
C HIS A 247 -11.85 20.72 16.82
N GLY A 248 -12.18 20.47 18.10
CA GLY A 248 -13.51 20.02 18.53
C GLY A 248 -13.80 18.54 18.35
N SER A 249 -12.77 17.69 18.20
CA SER A 249 -12.91 16.23 18.12
C SER A 249 -12.26 15.52 19.31
N THR A 250 -13.00 14.60 19.93
CA THR A 250 -12.52 13.73 21.02
C THR A 250 -12.17 12.32 20.53
N ALA A 251 -12.03 12.13 19.21
CA ALA A 251 -11.78 10.84 18.60
C ALA A 251 -10.40 10.27 19.00
N VAL A 252 -10.39 9.04 19.51
CA VAL A 252 -9.16 8.33 19.94
C VAL A 252 -8.88 7.09 19.10
N ALA A 253 -9.94 6.38 18.68
CA ALA A 253 -9.84 5.21 17.82
C ALA A 253 -9.32 5.60 16.43
N ALA A 254 -8.37 4.84 15.87
CA ALA A 254 -7.67 5.25 14.65
C ALA A 254 -8.60 5.58 13.47
N GLY A 255 -9.63 4.77 13.21
CA GLY A 255 -10.59 5.05 12.13
C GLY A 255 -11.40 6.33 12.36
N THR A 256 -11.84 6.58 13.60
CA THR A 256 -12.58 7.81 13.94
C THR A 256 -11.69 9.05 13.93
N ALA A 257 -10.46 8.92 14.43
CA ALA A 257 -9.46 9.97 14.41
C ALA A 257 -9.07 10.32 12.97
N LEU A 258 -8.87 9.32 12.11
CA LEU A 258 -8.61 9.54 10.68
C LEU A 258 -9.76 10.27 9.99
N LYS A 259 -11.02 9.91 10.31
CA LYS A 259 -12.19 10.63 9.77
C LYS A 259 -12.19 12.09 10.21
N ALA A 260 -11.86 12.38 11.47
CA ALA A 260 -11.76 13.74 11.99
C ALA A 260 -10.61 14.53 11.33
N LEU A 261 -9.41 13.94 11.21
CA LEU A 261 -8.25 14.53 10.54
C LEU A 261 -8.58 14.87 9.07
N ARG A 262 -9.24 13.97 8.33
CA ARG A 262 -9.70 14.25 6.96
C ARG A 262 -10.67 15.43 6.89
N LYS A 263 -11.59 15.55 7.85
CA LYS A 263 -12.53 16.68 7.90
C LYS A 263 -11.78 18.00 8.11
N ILE A 264 -10.80 18.01 9.01
CA ILE A 264 -9.98 19.20 9.30
C ILE A 264 -9.09 19.56 8.10
N HIS A 265 -8.56 18.56 7.38
CA HIS A 265 -7.76 18.77 6.18
C HIS A 265 -8.58 19.42 5.06
N LYS A 266 -9.82 18.97 4.83
CA LYS A 266 -10.73 19.63 3.88
C LYS A 266 -11.04 21.09 4.23
N LEU A 267 -10.89 21.47 5.50
CA LEU A 267 -11.06 22.85 5.96
C LEU A 267 -9.77 23.69 5.87
N GLY A 268 -8.68 23.14 5.32
CA GLY A 268 -7.40 23.83 5.13
C GLY A 268 -6.68 24.20 6.43
N LYS A 269 -6.95 23.49 7.53
CA LYS A 269 -6.43 23.84 8.87
C LYS A 269 -5.09 23.17 9.23
N PHE A 270 -4.40 22.56 8.27
CA PHE A 270 -3.09 21.93 8.48
C PHE A 270 -1.92 22.82 8.09
N ASN A 271 -2.16 24.05 7.60
CA ASN A 271 -1.11 24.93 7.08
C ASN A 271 0.04 25.15 8.09
N ASP A 272 -0.25 25.25 9.38
CA ASP A 272 0.77 25.46 10.43
C ASP A 272 1.64 24.20 10.70
N HIS A 273 1.29 23.05 10.14
CA HIS A 273 1.97 21.76 10.32
C HIS A 273 2.62 21.25 9.03
N ILE A 274 2.48 21.97 7.92
CA ILE A 274 3.20 21.72 6.68
C ILE A 274 4.40 22.67 6.70
N VAL A 275 5.55 22.15 7.13
CA VAL A 275 6.84 22.86 7.09
C VAL A 275 7.50 22.61 5.74
#